data_AF-A0A0V0H2B7-F1
#
_entry.id   AF-A0A0V0H2B7-F1
#
_cell.length_a   1.000
_cell.length_b   1.000
_cell.length_c   1.000
_cell.angle_alpha   90.00
_cell.angle_beta   90.00
_cell.angle_gamma   90.00
#
_symmetry.space_group_name_H-M   'P 1'
#
loop_
_entity.id
_entity.type
_entity.pdbx_description
1 polymer ?
#
loop_
_entity_poly.entity_id
_entity_poly.type
_entity_poly.pdbx_seq_one_letter_code
_entity_poly.pdbx_strand_id
1 'polypeptide(L)'
;MDSDNSNADAISTIWRNSYKGGEWRPCIDKSSRGLPESNGYIYIEANGGLNQQRTSICNAVAVAGYLNATLVIPHFHFHSIWRDPSKFSDIYDEEFFVKTLANDVRVVDKVPGLIMERFDYNMTNVYNFRIKALSSVSYYRGTVLPKMVEEQ
;
A
#
# COMPACT_ATOMS: atom_id res chain seq x y z
N MET A 1 11.84 2.57 34.31
CA MET A 1 11.04 2.05 33.19
C MET A 1 11.31 3.04 32.07
N ASP A 2 12.45 2.93 31.40
CA ASP A 2 12.99 4.02 30.54
C ASP A 2 13.67 3.48 29.26
N SER A 3 13.55 2.18 28.99
CA SER A 3 14.17 1.52 27.83
C SER A 3 13.45 1.78 26.51
N ASP A 4 12.17 2.16 26.56
CA ASP A 4 11.34 2.19 25.36
C ASP A 4 11.44 3.53 24.61
N ASN A 5 11.79 4.61 25.34
CA ASN A 5 11.87 5.96 24.76
C ASN A 5 13.14 6.16 23.91
N SER A 6 14.27 5.54 24.29
CA SER A 6 15.52 5.67 23.54
C SER A 6 15.47 4.96 22.18
N ASN A 7 14.72 3.86 22.09
CA ASN A 7 14.64 3.07 20.86
C ASN A 7 13.72 3.75 19.84
N ALA A 8 12.59 4.32 20.29
CA ALA A 8 11.71 5.12 19.45
C ALA A 8 12.41 6.37 18.88
N ASP A 9 13.20 7.07 19.71
CA ASP A 9 14.00 8.23 19.27
C ASP A 9 15.08 7.84 18.24
N ALA A 10 15.76 6.70 18.44
CA ALA A 10 16.74 6.18 17.50
C ALA A 10 16.11 5.83 16.14
N ILE A 11 14.96 5.14 16.12
CA ILE A 11 14.23 4.79 14.90
C ILE A 11 13.74 6.05 14.17
N SER A 12 13.23 7.06 14.90
CA SER A 12 12.82 8.34 14.30
C SER A 12 13.96 9.06 13.56
N THR A 13 15.21 8.82 14.00
CA THR A 13 16.41 9.40 13.42
C THR A 13 16.81 8.71 12.11
N ILE A 14 16.53 7.41 11.96
CA ILE A 14 16.76 6.65 10.71
C ILE A 14 15.90 7.22 9.57
N TRP A 15 14.66 7.60 9.89
CA TRP A 15 13.71 8.18 8.93
C TRP A 15 13.97 9.66 8.64
N ARG A 16 14.89 10.31 9.37
CA ARG A 16 15.25 11.71 9.15
C ARG A 16 16.18 11.80 7.93
N ASN A 17 15.79 12.60 6.95
CA ASN A 17 16.64 12.87 5.79
C ASN A 17 17.98 13.46 6.23
N SER A 18 19.05 12.71 6.07
CA SER A 18 20.40 13.05 6.55
C SER A 18 21.31 13.64 5.46
N TYR A 19 20.77 13.95 4.28
CA TYR A 19 21.55 14.49 3.17
C TYR A 19 21.81 15.99 3.32
N LYS A 20 23.07 16.33 3.64
CA LYS A 20 23.63 17.70 3.59
C LYS A 20 23.66 18.33 2.18
N GLY A 21 23.18 17.63 1.14
CA GLY A 21 23.20 18.04 -0.27
C GLY A 21 21.89 18.56 -0.83
N GLY A 22 20.83 18.65 0.00
CA GLY A 22 19.52 19.16 -0.40
C GLY A 22 18.40 18.42 0.32
N GLU A 23 17.48 19.16 0.91
CA GLU A 23 16.28 18.58 1.52
C GLU A 23 15.43 17.90 0.44
N TRP A 24 15.01 16.66 0.69
CA TRP A 24 13.96 16.04 -0.12
C TRP A 24 12.73 16.94 -0.09
N ARG A 25 12.27 17.37 -1.26
CA ARG A 25 11.04 18.15 -1.41
C ARG A 25 9.99 17.26 -2.07
N PRO A 26 8.81 17.11 -1.46
CA PRO A 26 7.72 16.40 -2.13
C PRO A 26 7.34 17.16 -3.41
N CYS A 27 7.04 16.40 -4.47
CA CYS A 27 6.58 16.97 -5.73
C CYS A 27 5.11 17.42 -5.69
N ILE A 28 4.40 17.12 -4.59
CA ILE A 28 2.98 17.37 -4.37
C ILE A 28 2.83 17.98 -2.98
N ASP A 29 2.00 19.01 -2.86
CA ASP A 29 1.68 19.60 -1.57
C ASP A 29 0.94 18.58 -0.69
N LYS A 30 1.37 18.48 0.57
CA LYS A 30 0.66 17.64 1.55
C LYS A 30 -0.72 18.24 1.79
N SER A 31 -1.76 17.53 1.38
CA SER A 31 -3.14 17.89 1.74
C SER A 31 -3.28 17.78 3.26
N SER A 32 -3.66 18.88 3.91
CA SER A 32 -4.07 18.87 5.31
C SER A 32 -5.56 18.51 5.49
N ARG A 33 -6.29 18.34 4.38
CA ARG A 33 -7.69 17.90 4.40
C ARG A 33 -7.71 16.38 4.42
N GLY A 34 -8.55 15.82 5.30
CA GLY A 34 -8.77 14.38 5.37
C GLY A 34 -9.22 13.80 4.02
N LEU A 35 -8.89 12.52 3.81
CA LEU A 35 -9.23 11.81 2.58
C LEU A 35 -10.75 11.67 2.42
N PRO A 36 -11.34 11.97 1.25
CA PRO A 36 -12.77 11.77 0.98
C PRO A 36 -13.13 10.29 1.06
N GLU A 37 -14.39 9.90 1.19
CA GLU A 37 -14.82 8.48 1.28
C GLU A 37 -14.22 7.60 0.17
N SER A 38 -13.90 6.35 0.49
CA SER A 38 -13.16 5.48 -0.44
C SER A 38 -14.04 4.89 -1.52
N ASN A 39 -13.50 4.81 -2.73
CA ASN A 39 -14.15 4.15 -3.87
C ASN A 39 -14.06 2.61 -3.84
N GLY A 40 -13.44 2.01 -2.82
CA GLY A 40 -13.26 0.57 -2.70
C GLY A 40 -11.91 0.16 -2.12
N TYR A 41 -11.58 -1.13 -2.24
CA TYR A 41 -10.37 -1.74 -1.68
C TYR A 41 -9.48 -2.29 -2.79
N ILE A 42 -8.17 -2.10 -2.65
CA ILE A 42 -7.17 -2.69 -3.53
C ILE A 42 -6.30 -3.61 -2.67
N TYR A 43 -6.31 -4.90 -3.03
CA TYR A 43 -5.38 -5.89 -2.53
C TYR A 43 -4.34 -6.19 -3.61
N ILE A 44 -3.07 -6.27 -3.21
CA ILE A 44 -1.98 -6.63 -4.12
C ILE A 44 -1.10 -7.74 -3.55
N GLU A 45 -0.61 -8.58 -4.45
CA GLU A 45 0.42 -9.56 -4.16
C GLU A 45 1.73 -9.06 -4.77
N ALA A 46 2.66 -8.67 -3.91
CA ALA A 46 3.98 -8.24 -4.33
C ALA A 46 4.87 -9.48 -4.49
N ASN A 47 4.91 -9.99 -5.72
CA ASN A 47 5.69 -11.17 -6.10
C ASN A 47 7.09 -10.81 -6.60
N GLY A 48 7.98 -11.80 -6.58
CA GLY A 48 9.35 -11.68 -7.07
C GLY A 48 10.37 -11.32 -5.99
N GLY A 49 11.56 -10.90 -6.40
CA GLY A 49 12.61 -10.47 -5.47
C GLY A 49 12.36 -9.07 -4.88
N LEU A 50 13.08 -8.70 -3.82
CA LEU A 50 12.86 -7.46 -3.05
C LEU A 50 12.76 -6.18 -3.90
N ASN A 51 13.57 -6.05 -4.97
CA ASN A 51 13.48 -4.90 -5.87
C ASN A 51 12.17 -4.85 -6.67
N GLN A 52 11.65 -6.00 -7.07
CA GLN A 52 10.37 -6.12 -7.78
C GLN A 52 9.22 -5.86 -6.82
N GLN A 53 9.28 -6.41 -5.60
CA GLN A 53 8.31 -6.14 -4.54
C GLN A 53 8.21 -4.64 -4.25
N ARG A 54 9.35 -3.96 -4.06
CA ARG A 54 9.41 -2.50 -3.87
C ARG A 54 8.69 -1.74 -4.98
N THR A 55 8.90 -2.15 -6.23
CA THR A 55 8.27 -1.50 -7.39
C THR A 55 6.75 -1.73 -7.40
N SER A 56 6.30 -2.95 -7.11
CA SER A 56 4.88 -3.30 -7.00
C SER A 56 4.16 -2.50 -5.91
N ILE A 57 4.80 -2.34 -4.74
CA ILE A 57 4.26 -1.54 -3.63
C ILE A 57 4.11 -0.07 -4.05
N CYS A 58 5.14 0.54 -4.65
CA CYS A 58 5.07 1.92 -5.12
C CYS A 58 3.95 2.14 -6.15
N ASN A 59 3.79 1.20 -7.10
CA ASN A 59 2.73 1.26 -8.09
C ASN A 59 1.34 1.15 -7.43
N ALA A 60 1.18 0.26 -6.45
CA ALA A 60 -0.09 0.10 -5.73
C ALA A 60 -0.47 1.34 -4.94
N VAL A 61 0.48 1.98 -4.24
CA VAL A 61 0.26 3.25 -3.54
C VAL A 61 -0.17 4.35 -4.52
N ALA A 62 0.53 4.48 -5.66
CA ALA A 62 0.20 5.49 -6.67
C ALA A 62 -1.21 5.27 -7.27
N VAL A 63 -1.57 4.02 -7.59
CA VAL A 63 -2.89 3.68 -8.12
C VAL A 63 -3.98 3.87 -7.08
N ALA A 64 -3.76 3.48 -5.83
CA ALA A 64 -4.73 3.67 -4.75
C ALA A 64 -5.01 5.15 -4.49
N GLY A 65 -3.96 5.98 -4.45
CA GLY A 65 -4.11 7.43 -4.34
C GLY A 65 -4.86 8.04 -5.54
N TYR A 66 -4.48 7.64 -6.76
CA TYR A 66 -5.14 8.11 -7.99
C TYR A 66 -6.63 7.76 -8.05
N LEU A 67 -6.99 6.57 -7.58
CA LEU A 67 -8.37 6.07 -7.60
C LEU A 67 -9.15 6.39 -6.31
N ASN A 68 -8.56 7.07 -5.33
CA ASN A 68 -9.13 7.28 -4.00
C ASN A 68 -9.62 5.96 -3.36
N ALA A 69 -8.83 4.90 -3.54
CA ALA A 69 -9.09 3.57 -2.99
C ALA A 69 -8.35 3.37 -1.66
N THR A 70 -8.83 2.42 -0.88
CA THR A 70 -8.15 1.95 0.33
C THR A 70 -7.22 0.81 -0.05
N LEU A 71 -5.93 0.99 0.23
CA LEU A 71 -4.91 -0.03 0.01
C LEU A 71 -4.90 -1.00 1.20
N VAL A 72 -5.02 -2.29 0.92
CA VAL A 72 -4.74 -3.33 1.91
C VAL A 72 -3.23 -3.53 1.97
N ILE A 73 -2.66 -3.78 3.17
CA ILE A 73 -1.22 -4.04 3.33
C ILE A 73 -0.76 -5.07 2.29
N PRO A 74 0.32 -4.78 1.52
CA PRO A 74 0.78 -5.67 0.46
C PRO A 74 1.11 -7.06 0.99
N HIS A 75 0.59 -8.09 0.33
CA HIS A 75 0.87 -9.47 0.72
C HIS A 75 2.11 -9.99 -0.01
N PHE A 76 3.04 -10.59 0.76
CA PHE A 76 4.20 -11.28 0.21
C PHE A 76 3.92 -12.78 0.17
N HIS A 77 3.95 -13.35 -1.03
CA HIS A 77 3.90 -14.80 -1.18
C HIS A 77 5.26 -15.43 -0.89
N PHE A 78 5.22 -16.65 -0.35
CA PHE A 78 6.42 -17.48 -0.22
C PHE A 78 7.11 -17.60 -1.57
N HIS A 79 8.36 -17.12 -1.65
CA HIS A 79 9.09 -17.17 -2.90
C HIS A 79 9.93 -18.43 -2.97
N SER A 80 9.51 -19.41 -3.78
CA SER A 80 10.16 -20.73 -3.86
C SER A 80 11.64 -20.70 -4.25
N ILE A 81 12.06 -19.72 -5.06
CA ILE A 81 13.46 -19.56 -5.51
C ILE A 81 14.34 -19.01 -4.37
N TRP A 82 13.86 -18.01 -3.64
CA TRP A 82 14.57 -17.35 -2.53
C TRP A 82 14.35 -18.10 -1.20
N ARG A 83 13.40 -19.04 -1.17
CA ARG A 83 12.90 -19.74 0.01
C ARG A 83 12.57 -18.79 1.16
N ASP A 84 12.01 -17.63 0.80
CA ASP A 84 11.77 -16.55 1.73
C ASP A 84 10.30 -16.59 2.21
N PRO A 85 10.05 -16.85 3.51
CA PRO A 85 8.73 -16.83 4.10
C PRO A 85 8.34 -15.47 4.70
N SER A 86 9.20 -14.45 4.52
CA SER A 86 8.99 -13.14 5.14
C SER A 86 7.68 -12.50 4.70
N LYS A 87 6.97 -11.94 5.68
CA LYS A 87 5.79 -11.11 5.49
C LYS A 87 6.20 -9.65 5.30
N PHE A 88 5.22 -8.79 5.04
CA PHE A 88 5.46 -7.36 4.91
C PHE A 88 6.10 -6.76 6.17
N SER A 89 5.54 -7.05 7.35
CA SER A 89 6.05 -6.63 8.66
C SER A 89 7.46 -7.11 9.00
N ASP A 90 7.91 -8.23 8.41
CA ASP A 90 9.25 -8.75 8.64
C ASP A 90 10.33 -7.92 7.93
N ILE A 91 9.94 -7.14 6.91
CA ILE A 91 10.84 -6.35 6.05
C ILE A 91 10.61 -4.85 6.20
N TYR A 92 9.35 -4.43 6.35
CA TYR A 92 8.92 -3.04 6.39
C TYR A 92 8.24 -2.71 7.72
N ASP A 93 8.49 -1.51 8.21
CA ASP A 93 7.77 -0.95 9.36
C ASP A 93 6.34 -0.58 8.92
N GLU A 94 5.38 -1.46 9.24
CA GLU A 94 3.96 -1.30 8.89
C GLU A 94 3.35 -0.03 9.47
N GLU A 95 3.64 0.27 10.74
CA GLU A 95 3.09 1.45 11.40
C GLU A 95 3.62 2.72 10.73
N PHE A 96 4.93 2.77 10.46
CA PHE A 96 5.53 3.88 9.75
C PHE A 96 5.01 4.02 8.32
N PHE A 97 4.77 2.91 7.63
CA PHE A 97 4.19 2.91 6.28
C PHE A 97 2.78 3.51 6.27
N VAL A 98 1.90 3.05 7.15
CA VAL A 98 0.53 3.58 7.29
C VAL A 98 0.55 5.06 7.65
N LYS A 99 1.36 5.44 8.65
CA LYS A 99 1.47 6.83 9.12
C LYS A 99 2.01 7.77 8.03
N THR A 100 2.99 7.31 7.26
CA THR A 100 3.61 8.10 6.19
C THR A 100 2.61 8.39 5.07
N LEU A 101 1.71 7.45 4.77
CA LEU A 101 0.73 7.56 3.68
C LEU A 101 -0.62 8.16 4.10
N ALA A 102 -0.87 8.38 5.39
CA ALA A 102 -2.21 8.70 5.92
C ALA A 102 -2.92 9.91 5.26
N ASN A 103 -2.18 10.86 4.69
CA ASN A 103 -2.75 12.02 4.00
C ASN A 103 -2.94 11.82 2.48
N ASP A 104 -2.39 10.75 1.93
CA ASP A 104 -2.34 10.48 0.48
C ASP A 104 -3.16 9.24 0.11
N VAL A 105 -3.12 8.19 0.94
CA VAL A 105 -3.77 6.90 0.72
C VAL A 105 -4.24 6.32 2.06
N ARG A 106 -5.48 5.82 2.11
CA ARG A 106 -5.92 5.00 3.24
C ARG A 106 -5.29 3.63 3.16
N VAL A 107 -4.61 3.21 4.22
CA VAL A 107 -4.01 1.88 4.32
C VAL A 107 -4.66 1.12 5.47
N VAL A 108 -5.07 -0.13 5.22
CA VAL A 108 -5.65 -1.03 6.23
C VAL A 108 -4.94 -2.37 6.22
N ASP A 109 -4.88 -3.03 7.38
CA ASP A 109 -4.32 -4.38 7.52
C ASP A 109 -5.13 -5.42 6.71
N LYS A 110 -6.46 -5.35 6.81
CA LYS A 110 -7.36 -6.31 6.16
C LYS A 110 -8.63 -5.65 5.64
N VAL A 111 -9.23 -6.29 4.62
CA VAL A 111 -10.56 -5.93 4.14
C VAL A 111 -11.59 -6.18 5.25
N PRO A 112 -12.55 -5.26 5.49
CA PRO A 112 -13.61 -5.46 6.46
C PRO A 112 -14.38 -6.78 6.25
N GLY A 113 -14.68 -7.48 7.35
CA GLY A 113 -15.36 -8.78 7.30
C GLY A 113 -16.72 -8.73 6.57
N LEU A 114 -17.48 -7.65 6.77
CA LEU A 114 -18.78 -7.43 6.09
C LEU A 114 -18.65 -7.39 4.56
N ILE A 115 -17.52 -6.91 4.04
CA ILE A 115 -17.25 -6.89 2.59
C ILE A 115 -16.82 -8.28 2.14
N MET A 116 -15.90 -8.91 2.88
CA MET A 116 -15.40 -10.26 2.56
C MET A 116 -16.47 -11.35 2.66
N GLU A 117 -17.54 -11.14 3.43
CA GLU A 117 -18.70 -12.04 3.50
C GLU A 117 -19.35 -12.25 2.13
N ARG A 118 -19.41 -11.20 1.30
CA ARG A 118 -19.93 -11.30 -0.08
C ARG A 118 -19.10 -12.21 -0.99
N PHE A 119 -17.86 -12.49 -0.59
CA PHE A 119 -16.89 -13.30 -1.30
C PHE A 119 -16.61 -14.63 -0.59
N ASP A 120 -17.48 -15.06 0.35
CA ASP A 120 -17.30 -16.27 1.17
C ASP A 120 -15.97 -16.30 1.94
N TYR A 121 -15.46 -15.13 2.34
CA TYR A 121 -14.15 -14.97 2.97
C TYR A 121 -12.98 -15.51 2.13
N ASN A 122 -13.19 -15.67 0.82
CA ASN A 122 -12.21 -16.23 -0.09
C ASN A 122 -11.75 -15.17 -1.10
N MET A 123 -10.47 -14.79 -0.99
CA MET A 123 -9.87 -13.78 -1.86
C MET A 123 -9.86 -14.20 -3.34
N THR A 124 -9.93 -15.50 -3.66
CA THR A 124 -10.02 -15.95 -5.06
C THR A 124 -11.34 -15.58 -5.74
N ASN A 125 -12.38 -15.29 -4.95
CA ASN A 125 -13.68 -14.86 -5.44
C ASN A 125 -13.70 -13.35 -5.73
N VAL A 126 -12.72 -12.59 -5.25
CA VAL A 126 -12.59 -11.15 -5.53
C VAL A 126 -12.12 -10.95 -6.96
N TYR A 127 -12.70 -9.95 -7.64
CA TYR A 127 -12.37 -9.66 -9.03
C TYR A 127 -10.89 -9.30 -9.22
N ASN A 128 -10.20 -10.05 -10.08
CA ASN A 128 -8.79 -9.81 -10.41
C ASN A 128 -8.67 -9.03 -11.72
N PHE A 129 -8.19 -7.78 -11.62
CA PHE A 129 -8.12 -6.85 -12.75
C PHE A 129 -7.11 -7.19 -13.86
N ARG A 130 -6.23 -8.20 -13.69
CA ARG A 130 -5.20 -8.61 -14.67
C ARG A 130 -4.59 -7.44 -15.45
N ILE A 131 -4.12 -6.44 -14.71
CA ILE A 131 -3.62 -5.18 -15.25
C ILE A 131 -2.42 -5.44 -16.17
N LYS A 132 -2.45 -4.88 -17.38
CA LYS A 132 -1.31 -4.96 -18.30
C LYS A 132 -0.18 -4.03 -17.84
N ALA A 133 1.06 -4.46 -18.03
CA ALA A 133 2.22 -3.61 -17.81
C ALA A 133 2.09 -2.33 -18.65
N LEU A 134 2.47 -1.19 -18.06
CA LEU A 134 2.40 0.13 -18.70
C LEU A 134 0.96 0.60 -19.05
N SER A 135 -0.07 0.04 -18.40
CA SER A 135 -1.44 0.57 -18.51
C SER A 135 -1.48 2.07 -18.23
N SER A 136 -2.19 2.81 -19.09
CA SER A 136 -2.31 4.26 -18.99
C SER A 136 -3.17 4.68 -17.80
N VAL A 137 -3.02 5.93 -17.36
CA VAL A 137 -3.89 6.55 -16.35
C VAL A 137 -5.37 6.48 -16.77
N SER A 138 -5.68 6.67 -18.05
CA SER A 138 -7.04 6.56 -18.59
C SER A 138 -7.62 5.14 -18.47
N TYR A 139 -6.80 4.10 -18.54
CA TYR A 139 -7.25 2.72 -18.34
C TYR A 139 -7.75 2.51 -16.90
N TYR A 140 -7.01 2.99 -15.90
CA TYR A 140 -7.46 2.89 -14.51
C TYR A 140 -8.77 3.63 -14.28
N ARG A 141 -8.93 4.83 -14.83
CA ARG A 141 -10.17 5.60 -14.69
C ARG A 141 -11.36 5.01 -15.45
N GLY A 142 -11.13 4.50 -16.65
CA GLY A 142 -12.20 4.01 -17.53
C GLY A 142 -12.56 2.53 -17.35
N THR A 143 -11.66 1.72 -16.78
CA THR A 143 -11.85 0.26 -16.64
C THR A 143 -11.80 -0.20 -15.18
N VAL A 144 -10.81 0.25 -14.42
CA VAL A 144 -10.61 -0.23 -13.05
C VAL A 144 -11.62 0.40 -12.08
N LEU A 145 -11.73 1.73 -12.10
CA LEU A 145 -12.61 2.47 -11.21
C LEU A 145 -14.08 2.04 -11.30
N PRO A 146 -14.71 1.94 -12.48
CA PRO A 146 -16.13 1.58 -12.56
C PRO A 146 -16.41 0.20 -11.98
N LYS A 147 -15.53 -0.77 -12.25
CA LYS A 147 -15.67 -2.13 -11.75
C LYS A 147 -15.41 -2.21 -10.24
N MET A 148 -14.48 -1.42 -9.71
CA MET A 148 -14.22 -1.36 -8.27
C MET A 148 -15.43 -0.85 -7.48
N VAL A 149 -16.14 0.16 -8.02
CA VAL A 149 -17.34 0.72 -7.38
C VAL A 149 -18.55 -0.22 -7.48
N GLU A 150 -18.65 -1.03 -8.54
CA GLU A 150 -19.70 -2.04 -8.69
C GLU A 150 -19.61 -3.16 -7.62
N GLU A 151 -18.39 -3.49 -7.19
CA GLU A 151 -18.09 -4.59 -6.27
C GLU A 151 -18.05 -4.15 -4.78
N GLN A 152 -18.42 -2.90 -4.47
CA GLN A 152 -18.38 -2.29 -3.14
C GLN A 152 -19.56 -2.70 -2.26
#